data_AF-A0A6C0IXU8-F1
#
_entry.id   AF-A0A6C0IXU8-F1
#
_cell.length_a   1.000
_cell.length_b   1.000
_cell.length_c   1.000
_cell.angle_alpha   90.00
_cell.angle_beta   90.00
_cell.angle_gamma   90.00
#
_symmetry.space_group_name_H-M   'P 1'
#
loop_
_entity.id
_entity.type
_entity.pdbx_description
1 polymer ?
#
loop_
_entity_poly.entity_id
_entity_poly.type
_entity_poly.pdbx_seq_one_letter_code
_entity_poly.pdbx_strand_id
1 'polypeptide(L)'
;MKLRILNSVIVYFLIIYIISNSKLLSLFLSIVFTLLFSKQKLLPLLLSYYLISSWIEWFLHKYLMHEFAANDHSHKIHHLLVVPNMNLIKKDELNATDFSWKMLFIITSVTFITSFYYFYKMYNIKPSVHFVTILGCIFLISMIWNNLHNAMHCQDLTSTIFYGPPSIISKETARSLPWFDTLYSHHYLHHVVKKPKGNFNIVLLGMDKLMGTEVDEQHEIYFNKCD
;
A
#
# COMPACT_ATOMS: atom_id res chain seq x y z
N MET A 1 19.25 27.37 8.57
CA MET A 1 17.88 26.98 8.17
C MET A 1 17.62 27.13 6.67
N LYS A 2 17.92 28.28 6.03
CA LYS A 2 17.67 28.51 4.59
C LYS A 2 18.47 27.58 3.62
N LEU A 3 19.69 27.17 3.96
CA LEU A 3 20.49 26.24 3.13
C LEU A 3 19.97 24.79 3.11
N ARG A 4 19.29 24.31 4.16
CA ARG A 4 18.72 22.95 4.19
C ARG A 4 17.50 22.85 3.28
N ILE A 5 16.66 23.88 3.26
CA ILE A 5 15.47 23.95 2.39
C ILE A 5 15.87 23.98 0.91
N LEU A 6 16.93 24.74 0.57
CA LEU A 6 17.43 24.81 -0.80
C LEU A 6 17.97 23.46 -1.28
N ASN A 7 18.68 22.72 -0.42
CA ASN A 7 19.18 21.38 -0.75
C ASN A 7 18.05 20.35 -0.92
N SER A 8 16.99 20.42 -0.09
CA SER A 8 15.82 19.53 -0.23
C SER A 8 15.03 19.81 -1.51
N VAL A 9 14.91 21.08 -1.92
CA VAL A 9 14.26 21.46 -3.17
C VAL A 9 15.09 21.01 -4.38
N ILE A 10 16.41 21.18 -4.34
CA ILE A 10 17.30 20.71 -5.41
C ILE A 10 17.25 19.18 -5.53
N VAL A 11 17.29 18.44 -4.42
CA VAL A 11 17.17 16.97 -4.43
C VAL A 11 15.79 16.54 -4.94
N TYR A 12 14.72 17.24 -4.59
CA TYR A 12 13.37 16.98 -5.11
C TYR A 12 13.29 17.19 -6.63
N PHE A 13 13.85 18.29 -7.15
CA PHE A 13 13.94 18.52 -8.59
C PHE A 13 14.89 17.56 -9.29
N LEU A 14 15.97 17.12 -8.64
CA LEU A 14 16.89 16.11 -9.18
C LEU A 14 16.23 14.74 -9.25
N ILE A 15 15.44 14.35 -8.24
CA ILE A 15 14.67 13.10 -8.20
C ILE A 15 13.58 13.16 -9.27
N ILE A 16 12.83 14.26 -9.38
CA ILE A 16 11.86 14.44 -10.47
C ILE A 16 12.55 14.40 -11.82
N TYR A 17 13.72 15.03 -11.98
CA TYR A 17 14.51 15.04 -13.22
C TYR A 17 15.05 13.65 -13.58
N ILE A 18 15.53 12.88 -12.59
CA ILE A 18 16.01 11.50 -12.77
C ILE A 18 14.83 10.56 -13.09
N ILE A 19 13.70 10.74 -12.41
CA ILE A 19 12.46 10.00 -12.67
C ILE A 19 11.96 10.32 -14.08
N SER A 20 11.87 11.60 -14.47
CA SER A 20 11.41 12.05 -15.79
C SER A 20 12.37 11.74 -16.94
N ASN A 21 13.67 11.57 -16.69
CA ASN A 21 14.64 11.08 -17.67
C ASN A 21 14.84 9.56 -17.66
N SER A 22 14.22 8.83 -16.74
CA SER A 22 14.31 7.38 -16.76
C SER A 22 13.51 6.85 -17.95
N LYS A 23 14.19 6.07 -18.80
CA LYS A 23 13.53 5.27 -19.86
C LYS A 23 12.41 4.40 -19.28
N LEU A 24 12.45 4.12 -17.97
CA LEU A 24 11.44 3.37 -17.24
C LEU A 24 10.17 4.19 -16.99
N LEU A 25 10.26 5.46 -16.58
CA LEU A 25 9.09 6.33 -16.45
C LEU A 25 8.53 6.68 -17.81
N SER A 26 9.36 6.98 -18.81
CA SER A 26 8.85 7.25 -20.15
C SER A 26 8.20 6.01 -20.77
N LEU A 27 8.69 4.80 -20.47
CA LEU A 27 8.03 3.54 -20.81
C LEU A 27 6.73 3.32 -20.01
N PHE A 28 6.73 3.60 -18.70
CA PHE A 28 5.53 3.50 -17.86
C PHE A 28 4.46 4.47 -18.32
N LEU A 29 4.82 5.75 -18.50
CA LEU A 29 3.96 6.79 -19.05
C LEU A 29 3.54 6.43 -20.47
N SER A 30 4.41 5.88 -21.32
CA SER A 30 4.05 5.40 -22.67
C SER A 30 3.05 4.25 -22.61
N ILE A 31 3.20 3.30 -21.69
CA ILE A 31 2.24 2.20 -21.48
C ILE A 31 0.91 2.77 -20.97
N VAL A 32 0.94 3.63 -19.96
CA VAL A 32 -0.24 4.32 -19.41
C VAL A 32 -0.92 5.16 -20.49
N PHE A 33 -0.17 5.88 -21.32
CA PHE A 33 -0.65 6.69 -22.44
C PHE A 33 -1.20 5.80 -23.57
N THR A 34 -0.56 4.68 -23.87
CA THR A 34 -1.06 3.71 -24.85
C THR A 34 -2.38 3.08 -24.36
N LEU A 35 -2.50 2.80 -23.06
CA LEU A 35 -3.74 2.33 -22.44
C LEU A 35 -4.81 3.44 -22.41
N LEU A 36 -4.42 4.70 -22.15
CA LEU A 36 -5.29 5.89 -22.14
C LEU A 36 -5.85 6.23 -23.53
N PHE A 37 -5.06 6.04 -24.59
CA PHE A 37 -5.40 6.46 -25.95
C PHE A 37 -5.80 5.29 -26.88
N SER A 38 -5.78 4.05 -26.40
CA SER A 38 -6.49 2.96 -27.09
C SER A 38 -8.00 3.14 -26.91
N LYS A 39 -8.80 2.88 -27.95
CA LYS A 39 -10.27 3.06 -27.98
C LYS A 39 -11.07 2.11 -27.04
N GLN A 40 -10.50 1.64 -25.93
CA GLN A 40 -11.13 0.70 -25.01
C GLN A 40 -11.26 1.25 -23.58
N LYS A 41 -12.32 0.76 -22.92
CA LYS A 41 -12.70 0.70 -21.50
C LYS A 41 -11.59 0.89 -20.43
N LEU A 42 -10.88 2.02 -20.43
CA LEU A 42 -9.86 2.33 -19.42
C LEU A 42 -10.43 2.32 -18.01
N LEU A 43 -11.59 2.93 -17.80
CA LEU A 43 -12.23 2.97 -16.49
C LEU A 43 -12.55 1.55 -15.98
N PRO A 44 -13.23 0.66 -16.74
CA PRO A 44 -13.38 -0.73 -16.35
C PRO A 44 -12.06 -1.50 -16.13
N LEU A 45 -11.00 -1.17 -16.86
CA LEU A 45 -9.67 -1.75 -16.67
C LEU A 45 -9.06 -1.33 -15.32
N LEU A 46 -9.07 -0.02 -15.02
CA LEU A 46 -8.57 0.52 -13.75
C LEU A 46 -9.40 0.01 -12.56
N LEU A 47 -10.72 -0.06 -12.70
CA LEU A 47 -11.61 -0.64 -11.69
C LEU A 47 -11.29 -2.12 -11.46
N SER A 48 -11.05 -2.90 -12.51
CA SER A 48 -10.67 -4.32 -12.38
C SER A 48 -9.36 -4.47 -11.62
N TYR A 49 -8.35 -3.64 -11.91
CA TYR A 49 -7.09 -3.65 -11.16
C TYR A 49 -7.28 -3.25 -9.71
N TYR A 50 -8.05 -2.20 -9.42
CA TYR A 50 -8.35 -1.79 -8.05
C TYR A 50 -9.03 -2.90 -7.26
N LEU A 51 -10.08 -3.51 -7.82
CA LEU A 51 -10.83 -4.58 -7.16
C LEU A 51 -9.94 -5.81 -6.89
N ILE A 52 -9.11 -6.19 -7.86
CA ILE A 52 -8.16 -7.31 -7.70
C ILE A 52 -7.12 -6.96 -6.63
N SER A 53 -6.53 -5.75 -6.65
CA SER A 53 -5.54 -5.35 -5.66
C SER A 53 -6.12 -5.25 -4.26
N SER A 54 -7.30 -4.66 -4.09
CA SER A 54 -8.03 -4.61 -2.81
C SER A 54 -8.39 -6.02 -2.33
N TRP A 55 -8.77 -6.92 -3.23
CA TRP A 55 -9.02 -8.33 -2.91
C TRP A 55 -7.77 -9.04 -2.41
N ILE A 56 -6.63 -8.83 -3.08
CA ILE A 56 -5.36 -9.45 -2.70
C ILE A 56 -4.87 -8.92 -1.37
N GLU A 57 -4.95 -7.60 -1.14
CA GLU A 57 -4.60 -7.01 0.16
C GLU A 57 -5.44 -7.62 1.29
N TRP A 58 -6.76 -7.68 1.10
CA TRP A 58 -7.67 -8.31 2.05
C TRP A 58 -7.36 -9.78 2.27
N PHE A 59 -7.17 -10.54 1.20
CA PHE A 59 -6.93 -11.98 1.26
C PHE A 59 -5.62 -12.28 1.98
N LEU A 60 -4.55 -11.56 1.66
CA LEU A 60 -3.25 -11.76 2.29
C LEU A 60 -3.29 -11.34 3.74
N HIS A 61 -3.87 -10.19 4.05
CA HIS A 61 -3.92 -9.74 5.43
C HIS A 61 -4.78 -10.68 6.29
N LYS A 62 -5.98 -11.05 5.83
CA LYS A 62 -6.87 -11.98 6.54
C LYS A 62 -6.31 -13.39 6.61
N TYR A 63 -6.10 -14.03 5.46
CA TYR A 63 -5.76 -15.46 5.43
C TYR A 63 -4.28 -15.71 5.58
N LEU A 64 -3.42 -14.94 4.92
CA LEU A 64 -1.98 -15.20 5.03
C LEU A 64 -1.45 -14.70 6.37
N MET A 65 -1.71 -13.45 6.77
CA MET A 65 -1.08 -12.87 7.96
C MET A 65 -1.80 -13.23 9.27
N HIS A 66 -3.14 -13.34 9.29
CA HIS A 66 -3.89 -13.69 10.51
C HIS A 66 -4.18 -15.19 10.67
N GLU A 67 -4.35 -15.97 9.59
CA GLU A 67 -4.73 -17.41 9.70
C GLU A 67 -3.57 -18.38 9.42
N PHE A 68 -3.00 -18.39 8.21
CA PHE A 68 -2.00 -19.37 7.75
C PHE A 68 -0.60 -19.10 8.28
N ALA A 69 -0.17 -17.84 8.18
CA ALA A 69 1.06 -17.34 8.74
C ALA A 69 0.77 -16.59 10.05
N ALA A 70 -0.12 -17.12 10.89
CA ALA A 70 -0.19 -16.73 12.30
C ALA A 70 1.15 -16.95 13.06
N ASN A 71 2.14 -17.57 12.40
CA ASN A 71 3.54 -17.70 12.78
C ASN A 71 4.50 -16.76 12.00
N ASP A 72 4.02 -15.92 11.08
CA ASP A 72 4.80 -14.81 10.54
C ASP A 72 5.12 -13.90 11.70
N HIS A 73 6.38 -13.97 12.12
CA HIS A 73 6.87 -13.29 13.29
C HIS A 73 6.63 -11.79 13.15
N SER A 74 6.75 -11.24 11.93
CA SER A 74 6.67 -9.79 11.68
C SER A 74 5.28 -9.21 11.96
N HIS A 75 4.22 -9.76 11.36
CA HIS A 75 2.85 -9.26 11.54
C HIS A 75 2.29 -9.52 12.94
N LYS A 76 2.62 -10.68 13.53
CA LYS A 76 2.21 -10.98 14.90
C LYS A 76 2.91 -10.06 15.90
N ILE A 77 4.21 -9.85 15.74
CA ILE A 77 4.97 -8.86 16.52
C ILE A 77 4.36 -7.49 16.36
N HIS A 78 4.03 -7.08 15.14
CA HIS A 78 3.37 -5.80 14.87
C HIS A 78 2.14 -5.62 15.77
N HIS A 79 1.20 -6.57 15.75
CA HIS A 79 0.02 -6.53 16.63
C HIS A 79 0.31 -6.59 18.14
N LEU A 80 1.43 -7.17 18.55
CA LEU A 80 1.84 -7.23 19.96
C LEU A 80 2.53 -5.95 20.42
N LEU A 81 3.20 -5.24 19.51
CA LEU A 81 3.92 -4.00 19.79
C LEU A 81 3.05 -2.76 19.65
N VAL A 82 1.91 -2.83 18.96
CA VAL A 82 0.98 -1.71 18.83
C VAL A 82 0.18 -1.51 20.12
N VAL A 83 0.36 -0.35 20.75
CA VAL A 83 -0.45 0.10 21.90
C VAL A 83 -1.78 0.70 21.44
N PRO A 84 -2.77 0.87 22.35
CA PRO A 84 -4.11 1.37 21.98
C PRO A 84 -4.15 2.74 21.28
N ASN A 85 -3.09 3.55 21.32
CA ASN A 85 -2.99 4.81 20.56
C ASN A 85 -2.32 4.64 19.18
N MET A 86 -2.18 3.40 18.70
CA MET A 86 -1.55 3.00 17.43
C MET A 86 -0.02 3.16 17.37
N ASN A 87 0.63 3.65 18.43
CA ASN A 87 2.10 3.72 18.47
C ASN A 87 2.73 2.34 18.66
N LEU A 88 3.98 2.18 18.23
CA LEU A 88 4.78 0.97 18.48
C LEU A 88 5.65 1.14 19.73
N ILE A 89 5.61 0.16 20.65
CA ILE A 89 6.37 0.15 21.91
C ILE A 89 7.89 0.16 21.66
N LYS A 90 8.34 -0.58 20.64
CA LYS A 90 9.75 -0.63 20.22
C LYS A 90 9.87 -0.07 18.82
N LYS A 91 10.50 1.08 18.70
CA LYS A 91 10.76 1.73 17.41
C LYS A 91 11.88 1.07 16.62
N ASP A 92 12.45 -0.03 17.09
CA ASP A 92 13.68 -0.61 16.52
C ASP A 92 13.34 -1.82 15.62
N GLU A 93 12.12 -2.36 15.72
CA GLU A 93 11.59 -3.42 14.86
C GLU A 93 10.85 -2.82 13.64
N LEU A 94 11.46 -1.76 13.06
CA LEU A 94 10.91 -0.88 12.02
C LEU A 94 10.37 -1.58 10.78
N ASN A 95 10.84 -2.79 10.50
CA ASN A 95 10.49 -3.50 9.27
C ASN A 95 9.19 -4.32 9.41
N ALA A 96 8.60 -4.43 10.61
CA ALA A 96 7.38 -5.23 10.83
C ALA A 96 6.13 -4.63 10.18
N THR A 97 6.16 -3.33 9.87
CA THR A 97 5.10 -2.56 9.23
C THR A 97 5.28 -2.41 7.72
N ASP A 98 6.48 -2.76 7.22
CA ASP A 98 6.91 -2.45 5.87
C ASP A 98 6.62 -3.57 4.87
N PHE A 99 6.20 -3.14 3.68
CA PHE A 99 6.07 -3.97 2.51
C PHE A 99 7.45 -4.19 1.88
N SER A 100 7.99 -5.40 2.02
CA SER A 100 9.29 -5.78 1.46
C SER A 100 9.25 -6.04 -0.06
N TRP A 101 10.42 -6.03 -0.71
CA TRP A 101 10.55 -6.46 -2.11
C TRP A 101 10.08 -7.89 -2.32
N LYS A 102 10.35 -8.78 -1.35
CA LYS A 102 9.91 -10.17 -1.40
C LYS A 102 8.37 -10.24 -1.48
N MET A 103 7.68 -9.49 -0.63
CA MET A 103 6.22 -9.46 -0.63
C MET A 103 5.66 -8.88 -1.93
N LEU A 104 6.27 -7.80 -2.45
CA LEU A 104 5.93 -7.21 -3.74
C LEU A 104 6.01 -8.22 -4.89
N PHE A 105 7.10 -9.00 -4.95
CA PHE A 105 7.24 -10.01 -6.00
C PHE A 105 6.24 -11.15 -5.85
N ILE A 106 6.01 -11.66 -4.64
CA ILE A 106 5.00 -12.70 -4.38
C ILE A 106 3.63 -12.22 -4.84
N ILE A 107 3.22 -11.02 -4.43
CA ILE A 107 1.93 -10.45 -4.78
C ILE A 107 1.81 -10.20 -6.28
N THR A 108 2.84 -9.64 -6.90
CA THR A 108 2.86 -9.41 -8.35
C THR A 108 2.69 -10.73 -9.10
N SER A 109 3.40 -11.78 -8.71
CA SER A 109 3.31 -13.11 -9.33
C SER A 109 1.93 -13.73 -9.14
N VAL A 110 1.38 -13.71 -7.92
CA VAL A 110 0.04 -14.26 -7.63
C VAL A 110 -1.03 -13.48 -8.41
N THR A 111 -0.97 -12.15 -8.40
CA THR A 111 -1.89 -11.29 -9.17
C THR A 111 -1.81 -11.63 -10.65
N PHE A 112 -0.60 -11.69 -11.21
CA PHE A 112 -0.38 -11.97 -12.62
C PHE A 112 -0.96 -13.33 -13.00
N ILE A 113 -0.64 -14.40 -12.27
CA ILE A 113 -1.13 -15.75 -12.57
C ILE A 113 -2.65 -15.81 -12.48
N THR A 114 -3.24 -15.26 -11.43
CA THR A 114 -4.70 -15.34 -11.19
C THR A 114 -5.50 -14.50 -12.18
N SER A 115 -4.98 -13.35 -12.61
CA SER A 115 -5.70 -12.47 -13.54
C SER A 115 -5.32 -12.66 -15.01
N PHE A 116 -4.27 -13.43 -15.30
CA PHE A 116 -3.70 -13.61 -16.64
C PHE A 116 -4.76 -13.95 -17.69
N TYR A 117 -5.51 -15.03 -17.46
CA TYR A 117 -6.49 -15.54 -18.42
C TYR A 117 -7.60 -14.53 -18.68
N TYR A 118 -8.09 -13.88 -17.61
CA TYR A 118 -9.14 -12.87 -17.68
C TYR A 118 -8.70 -11.67 -18.52
N PHE A 119 -7.53 -11.09 -18.26
CA PHE A 119 -7.07 -9.92 -18.99
C PHE A 119 -6.66 -10.22 -20.44
N TYR A 120 -6.06 -11.39 -20.67
CA TYR A 120 -5.74 -11.83 -22.02
C TYR A 120 -7.02 -12.04 -22.85
N LYS A 121 -8.07 -12.66 -22.29
CA LYS A 121 -9.30 -12.96 -23.03
C LYS A 121 -10.24 -11.77 -23.17
N MET A 122 -10.45 -11.00 -22.10
CA MET A 122 -11.46 -9.93 -22.09
C MET A 122 -10.97 -8.61 -22.69
N TYR A 123 -9.67 -8.32 -22.54
CA TYR A 123 -9.09 -7.04 -22.95
C TYR A 123 -8.01 -7.20 -24.04
N ASN A 124 -7.71 -8.43 -24.47
CA ASN A 124 -6.67 -8.73 -25.45
C ASN A 124 -5.29 -8.12 -25.08
N ILE A 125 -4.99 -8.04 -23.77
CA ILE A 125 -3.73 -7.48 -23.28
C ILE A 125 -2.65 -8.54 -23.41
N LYS A 126 -1.52 -8.16 -24.02
CA LYS A 126 -0.36 -9.05 -24.14
C LYS A 126 0.18 -9.43 -22.75
N PRO A 127 0.63 -10.68 -22.55
CA PRO A 127 1.18 -11.15 -21.27
C PRO A 127 2.24 -10.21 -20.66
N SER A 128 3.19 -9.74 -21.46
CA SER A 128 4.26 -8.85 -21.00
C SER A 128 3.75 -7.48 -20.54
N VAL A 129 2.78 -6.91 -21.27
CA VAL A 129 2.15 -5.63 -20.91
C VAL A 129 1.36 -5.80 -19.61
N HIS A 130 0.62 -6.90 -19.48
CA HIS A 130 -0.13 -7.20 -18.27
C HIS A 130 0.78 -7.33 -17.04
N PHE A 131 1.88 -8.08 -17.17
CA PHE A 131 2.87 -8.24 -16.10
C PHE A 131 3.48 -6.91 -15.66
N VAL A 132 3.95 -6.09 -16.61
CA VAL A 132 4.54 -4.78 -16.31
C VAL A 132 3.52 -3.84 -15.67
N THR A 133 2.26 -3.90 -16.12
CA THR A 133 1.18 -3.09 -15.54
C THR A 133 0.91 -3.50 -14.10
N ILE A 134 0.78 -4.79 -13.81
CA ILE A 134 0.62 -5.30 -12.44
C ILE A 134 1.80 -4.88 -11.58
N LEU A 135 3.02 -5.14 -12.04
CA LEU A 135 4.23 -4.79 -11.29
C LEU A 135 4.24 -3.31 -10.93
N GLY A 136 3.90 -2.43 -11.87
CA GLY A 136 3.78 -1.00 -11.64
C GLY A 136 2.69 -0.65 -10.62
N CYS A 137 1.49 -1.23 -10.75
CA CYS A 137 0.39 -1.01 -9.81
C CYS A 137 0.74 -1.47 -8.40
N ILE A 138 1.24 -2.71 -8.23
CA ILE A 138 1.63 -3.26 -6.94
C ILE A 138 2.79 -2.45 -6.34
N PHE A 139 3.77 -2.04 -7.14
CA PHE A 139 4.84 -1.16 -6.67
C PHE A 139 4.29 0.16 -6.10
N LEU A 140 3.37 0.82 -6.80
CA LEU A 140 2.73 2.04 -6.31
C LEU A 140 1.93 1.78 -5.03
N ILE A 141 1.17 0.69 -4.95
CA ILE A 141 0.41 0.32 -3.75
C ILE A 141 1.35 0.05 -2.57
N SER A 142 2.44 -0.67 -2.79
CA SER A 142 3.45 -0.93 -1.75
C SER A 142 4.13 0.35 -1.28
N MET A 143 4.37 1.32 -2.17
CA MET A 143 4.82 2.65 -1.76
C MET A 143 3.75 3.35 -0.92
N ILE A 144 2.49 3.35 -1.35
CA ILE A 144 1.39 3.96 -0.59
C ILE A 144 1.29 3.31 0.80
N TRP A 145 1.37 1.98 0.88
CA TRP A 145 1.44 1.21 2.12
C TRP A 145 2.59 1.69 3.03
N ASN A 146 3.82 1.67 2.53
CA ASN A 146 5.01 2.04 3.30
C ASN A 146 5.04 3.52 3.73
N ASN A 147 4.20 4.38 3.15
CA ASN A 147 4.04 5.75 3.63
C ASN A 147 2.87 5.87 4.61
N LEU A 148 1.69 5.36 4.25
CA LEU A 148 0.47 5.54 5.05
C LEU A 148 0.42 4.64 6.28
N HIS A 149 0.75 3.36 6.16
CA HIS A 149 0.72 2.42 7.28
C HIS A 149 1.68 2.87 8.39
N ASN A 150 2.90 3.26 8.04
CA ASN A 150 3.87 3.81 9.00
C ASN A 150 3.40 5.12 9.62
N ALA A 151 2.77 6.01 8.84
CA ALA A 151 2.21 7.25 9.36
C ALA A 151 1.01 7.04 10.31
N MET A 152 0.24 5.94 10.13
CA MET A 152 -0.79 5.51 11.10
C MET A 152 -0.15 5.03 12.40
N HIS A 153 1.04 4.43 12.35
CA HIS A 153 1.81 3.98 13.50
C HIS A 153 2.80 5.01 14.06
N CYS A 154 2.72 6.26 13.61
CA CYS A 154 3.57 7.36 14.07
C CYS A 154 5.07 7.14 13.87
N GLN A 155 5.41 6.28 12.91
CA GLN A 155 6.79 6.01 12.54
C GLN A 155 7.27 6.97 11.46
N ASP A 156 8.53 7.40 11.59
CA ASP A 156 9.23 8.14 10.55
C ASP A 156 9.90 7.15 9.59
N LEU A 157 9.86 7.46 8.29
CA LEU A 157 10.56 6.81 7.16
C LEU A 157 11.37 5.55 7.54
N THR A 158 10.73 4.39 7.41
CA THR A 158 11.24 3.11 7.93
C THR A 158 11.88 2.26 6.82
N SER A 159 11.26 2.22 5.64
CA SER A 159 11.71 1.36 4.55
C SER A 159 12.88 1.96 3.79
N THR A 160 14.06 1.37 3.96
CA THR A 160 15.19 1.61 3.05
C THR A 160 14.90 0.94 1.70
N ILE A 161 15.39 1.55 0.62
CA ILE A 161 15.27 1.00 -0.75
C ILE A 161 15.83 -0.43 -0.88
N PHE A 162 16.68 -0.88 0.04
CA PHE A 162 17.23 -2.23 0.05
C PHE A 162 16.24 -3.26 0.60
N TYR A 163 15.32 -2.86 1.48
CA TYR A 163 14.32 -3.75 2.08
C TYR A 163 13.04 -3.85 1.25
N GLY A 164 12.54 -2.71 0.77
CA GLY A 164 11.31 -2.64 0.00
C GLY A 164 11.17 -1.32 -0.76
N PRO A 165 10.00 -1.09 -1.39
CA PRO A 165 9.69 0.21 -1.97
C PRO A 165 9.88 1.34 -0.94
N PRO A 166 10.46 2.47 -1.35
CA PRO A 166 10.85 3.50 -0.41
C PRO A 166 9.63 4.25 0.12
N SER A 167 9.68 4.62 1.40
CA SER A 167 8.84 5.68 1.94
C SER A 167 9.45 7.01 1.48
N ILE A 168 8.67 7.85 0.79
CA ILE A 168 9.17 9.06 0.11
C ILE A 168 8.53 10.35 0.63
N ILE A 169 7.45 10.24 1.40
CA ILE A 169 6.80 11.38 2.04
C ILE A 169 6.94 11.28 3.56
N SER A 170 7.03 12.43 4.22
CA SER A 170 7.07 12.46 5.69
C SER A 170 5.74 11.99 6.28
N LYS A 171 5.75 11.53 7.53
CA LYS A 171 4.51 11.15 8.22
C LYS A 171 3.52 12.32 8.27
N GLU A 172 3.98 13.55 8.47
CA GLU A 172 3.14 14.76 8.49
C GLU A 172 2.44 14.96 7.15
N THR A 173 3.15 14.71 6.05
CA THR A 173 2.61 14.79 4.70
C THR A 173 1.60 13.68 4.43
N ALA A 174 1.89 12.45 4.86
CA ALA A 174 0.94 11.34 4.73
C ALA A 174 -0.35 11.60 5.52
N ARG A 175 -0.23 12.21 6.71
CA ARG A 175 -1.33 12.53 7.62
C ARG A 175 -2.17 13.72 7.19
N SER A 176 -1.66 14.57 6.30
CA SER A 176 -2.42 15.69 5.74
C SER A 176 -3.28 15.30 4.54
N LEU A 177 -3.21 14.04 4.09
CA LEU A 177 -4.04 13.57 2.98
C LEU A 177 -5.53 13.56 3.38
N PRO A 178 -6.45 13.98 2.49
CA PRO A 178 -7.87 14.13 2.82
C PRO A 178 -8.58 12.85 3.31
N TRP A 179 -8.08 11.69 2.91
CA TRP A 179 -8.63 10.37 3.25
C TRP A 179 -7.84 9.66 4.36
N PHE A 180 -6.80 10.29 4.92
CA PHE A 180 -5.96 9.67 5.94
C PHE A 180 -6.78 9.25 7.17
N ASP A 181 -7.68 10.11 7.64
CA ASP A 181 -8.45 9.84 8.85
C ASP A 181 -9.40 8.64 8.68
N THR A 182 -9.96 8.45 7.48
CA THR A 182 -10.79 7.29 7.15
C THR A 182 -9.97 5.99 7.14
N LEU A 183 -8.78 6.02 6.52
CA LEU A 183 -7.90 4.86 6.51
C LEU A 183 -7.37 4.54 7.92
N TYR A 184 -7.02 5.58 8.68
CA TYR A 184 -6.57 5.46 10.05
C TYR A 184 -7.66 4.87 10.94
N SER A 185 -8.90 5.37 10.89
CA SER A 185 -10.00 4.83 11.68
C SER A 185 -10.27 3.37 11.33
N HIS A 186 -10.24 3.03 10.05
CA HIS A 186 -10.43 1.66 9.58
C HIS A 186 -9.35 0.72 10.13
N HIS A 187 -8.06 1.10 10.01
CA HIS A 187 -6.94 0.32 10.54
C HIS A 187 -6.86 0.33 12.08
N TYR A 188 -7.29 1.40 12.72
CA TYR A 188 -7.40 1.46 14.17
C TYR A 188 -8.33 0.37 14.68
N LEU A 189 -9.55 0.31 14.14
CA LEU A 189 -10.53 -0.73 14.46
C LEU A 189 -9.97 -2.12 14.21
N HIS A 190 -9.19 -2.31 13.13
CA HIS A 190 -8.47 -3.55 12.90
C HIS A 190 -7.58 -3.94 14.10
N HIS A 191 -6.84 -3.02 14.71
CA HIS A 191 -5.97 -3.32 15.87
C HIS A 191 -6.71 -3.52 17.19
N VAL A 192 -7.71 -2.67 17.47
CA VAL A 192 -8.41 -2.69 18.76
C VAL A 192 -9.46 -3.78 18.87
N VAL A 193 -10.22 -4.06 17.80
CA VAL A 193 -11.26 -5.09 17.82
C VAL A 193 -10.61 -6.46 17.79
N LYS A 194 -10.81 -7.24 18.86
CA LYS A 194 -10.22 -8.58 18.97
C LYS A 194 -11.08 -9.63 18.28
N LYS A 195 -12.41 -9.59 18.43
CA LYS A 195 -13.36 -10.53 17.80
C LYS A 195 -14.75 -9.90 17.62
N PRO A 196 -15.41 -10.10 16.46
CA PRO A 196 -14.84 -10.68 15.24
C PRO A 196 -13.74 -9.78 14.68
N LYS A 197 -12.66 -10.39 14.17
CA LYS A 197 -11.57 -9.64 13.54
C LYS A 197 -12.02 -9.18 12.15
N GLY A 198 -11.73 -7.93 11.80
CA GLY A 198 -12.13 -7.32 10.53
C GLY A 198 -11.19 -6.21 10.08
N ASN A 199 -11.59 -5.45 9.07
CA ASN A 199 -10.87 -4.30 8.52
C ASN A 199 -9.46 -4.66 8.01
N PHE A 200 -9.37 -5.70 7.18
CA PHE A 200 -8.11 -6.23 6.66
C PHE A 200 -7.50 -5.39 5.51
N ASN A 201 -8.28 -4.56 4.82
CA ASN A 201 -7.75 -3.54 3.93
C ASN A 201 -7.20 -2.36 4.73
N ILE A 202 -5.97 -1.96 4.46
CA ILE A 202 -5.28 -0.85 5.11
C ILE A 202 -5.22 0.37 4.19
N VAL A 203 -4.84 0.19 2.92
CA VAL A 203 -4.68 1.29 1.96
C VAL A 203 -5.62 1.23 0.78
N LEU A 204 -6.16 0.04 0.43
CA LEU A 204 -7.19 -0.12 -0.61
C LEU A 204 -8.51 -0.64 -0.01
N LEU A 205 -9.30 0.28 0.54
CA LEU A 205 -10.60 -0.06 1.14
C LEU A 205 -11.57 -0.73 0.15
N GLY A 206 -12.55 -1.44 0.70
CA GLY A 206 -13.74 -1.88 -0.03
C GLY A 206 -13.94 -3.40 -0.02
N MET A 207 -12.89 -4.20 0.00
CA MET A 207 -13.06 -5.65 0.05
C MET A 207 -13.60 -6.12 1.41
N ASP A 208 -13.26 -5.46 2.52
CA ASP A 208 -13.88 -5.75 3.82
C ASP A 208 -15.40 -5.64 3.77
N LYS A 209 -15.92 -4.58 3.13
CA LYS A 209 -17.35 -4.38 2.95
C LYS A 209 -17.98 -5.45 2.06
N LEU A 210 -17.33 -5.78 0.95
CA LEU A 210 -17.80 -6.81 0.02
C LEU A 210 -17.80 -8.21 0.64
N MET A 211 -16.86 -8.48 1.54
CA MET A 211 -16.67 -9.79 2.16
C MET A 211 -17.32 -9.89 3.56
N GLY A 212 -18.00 -8.84 4.02
CA GLY A 212 -18.66 -8.81 5.33
C GLY A 212 -17.70 -8.86 6.51
N THR A 213 -16.49 -8.32 6.35
CA THR A 213 -15.46 -8.19 7.42
C THR A 213 -15.20 -6.74 7.81
N GLU A 214 -16.02 -5.80 7.33
CA GLU A 214 -16.04 -4.42 7.82
C GLU A 214 -16.64 -4.40 9.23
N VAL A 215 -15.90 -3.80 10.15
CA VAL A 215 -16.27 -3.58 11.54
C VAL A 215 -16.37 -2.08 11.72
N ASP A 216 -17.58 -1.65 12.06
CA ASP A 216 -17.89 -0.29 12.48
C ASP A 216 -18.26 -0.33 13.95
N GLU A 217 -17.46 0.30 14.81
CA GLU A 217 -17.82 0.53 16.20
C GLU A 217 -17.82 2.03 16.48
N GLN A 218 -18.79 2.48 17.28
CA GLN A 218 -18.81 3.82 17.88
C GLN A 218 -17.79 3.91 19.02
N HIS A 219 -16.52 3.64 18.73
CA HIS A 219 -15.46 3.98 19.66
C HIS A 219 -15.16 5.46 19.50
N GLU A 220 -15.07 6.20 20.62
CA GLU A 220 -14.40 7.50 20.61
C GLU A 220 -12.98 7.24 20.13
N ILE A 221 -12.71 7.55 18.86
CA ILE A 221 -11.37 7.49 18.31
C ILE A 221 -10.60 8.61 19.02
N TYR A 222 -9.87 8.24 20.08
CA TYR A 222 -8.93 9.13 20.72
C TYR A 222 -7.80 9.39 19.73
N PHE A 223 -7.97 10.45 18.92
CA PHE A 223 -6.96 10.98 18.01
C PHE A 223 -5.82 11.62 18.80
N ASN A 224 -5.12 10.87 19.65
CA ASN A 224 -3.80 11.29 20.14
C ASN A 224 -2.79 10.99 19.05
N LYS A 225 -2.72 11.95 18.13
CA LYS A 225 -2.09 11.87 16.82
C LYS A 225 -0.56 12.01 16.97
N CYS A 226 0.08 11.00 17.56
CA CYS A 226 1.54 10.81 17.68
C CYS A 226 2.28 11.57 18.78
N ASP A 227 1.58 12.13 19.77
CA ASP A 227 2.18 12.83 20.92
C ASP A 227 2.63 11.88 22.05
#